data_AF-A0A814PYT2-F1
#
_entry.id   AF-A0A814PYT2-F1
#
_cell.length_a   1.000
_cell.length_b   1.000
_cell.length_c   1.000
_cell.angle_alpha   90.00
_cell.angle_beta   90.00
_cell.angle_gamma   90.00
#
_symmetry.space_group_name_H-M   'P 1'
#
loop_
_entity.id
_entity.type
_entity.pdbx_description
1 polymer ?
#
loop_
_entity_poly.entity_id
_entity_poly.type
_entity_poly.pdbx_seq_one_letter_code
_entity_poly.pdbx_strand_id
1 'polypeptide(L)'
;MTTNLTHDQIKAKLENAHKKDPNIRISYSIQSTIDFLDVTVSNEGGHLKTSIVHKSAAEPYVLPYTSDHPRHVFRNILYAALLRAARIC
;
A
#
# COMPACT_ATOMS: atom_id res chain seq x y z
N MET A 1 2.46 -2.67 -9.03
CA MET A 1 2.36 -2.42 -10.48
C MET A 1 3.77 -2.46 -11.05
N THR A 2 4.06 -3.37 -11.97
CA THR A 2 5.31 -3.41 -12.74
C THR A 2 4.98 -2.93 -14.16
N THR A 3 5.78 -2.01 -14.70
CA THR A 3 5.57 -1.47 -16.05
C THR A 3 6.87 -1.52 -16.84
N ASN A 4 6.81 -1.95 -18.09
CA ASN A 4 7.96 -1.95 -19.02
C ASN A 4 8.21 -0.59 -19.68
N LEU A 5 7.66 0.49 -19.11
CA LEU A 5 7.79 1.83 -19.65
C LEU A 5 9.18 2.38 -19.36
N THR A 6 9.71 3.17 -20.30
CA THR A 6 10.96 3.89 -20.06
C THR A 6 10.75 4.96 -18.98
N HIS A 7 11.83 5.34 -18.32
CA HIS A 7 11.79 6.31 -17.23
C HIS A 7 11.14 7.65 -17.64
N ASP A 8 11.38 8.09 -18.87
CA ASP A 8 10.81 9.34 -19.40
C ASP A 8 9.30 9.23 -19.65
N GLN A 9 8.82 8.08 -20.09
CA GLN A 9 7.38 7.82 -20.24
C GLN A 9 6.66 7.77 -18.90
N ILE A 10 7.32 7.21 -17.87
CA ILE A 10 6.79 7.19 -16.51
C ILE A 10 6.68 8.61 -15.96
N LYS A 11 7.73 9.44 -16.15
CA LYS A 11 7.70 10.86 -15.79
C LYS A 11 6.58 11.61 -16.50
N ALA A 12 6.42 11.43 -17.81
CA ALA A 12 5.36 12.09 -18.57
C ALA A 12 3.96 11.73 -18.03
N LYS A 13 3.73 10.47 -17.66
CA LYS A 13 2.48 10.04 -17.02
C LYS A 13 2.27 10.66 -15.64
N LEU A 14 3.32 10.72 -14.81
CA LEU A 14 3.27 11.35 -13.49
C LEU A 14 2.93 12.84 -13.59
N GLU A 15 3.55 13.56 -14.52
CA GLU A 15 3.27 14.98 -14.77
C GLU A 15 1.83 15.19 -15.25
N ASN A 16 1.33 14.33 -16.16
CA ASN A 16 -0.06 14.40 -16.60
C ASN A 16 -1.06 14.10 -15.47
N ALA A 17 -0.73 13.19 -14.56
CA ALA A 17 -1.55 12.90 -13.39
C ALA A 17 -1.52 14.06 -12.39
N HIS A 18 -0.37 14.70 -12.20
CA HIS A 18 -0.21 15.86 -11.33
C HIS A 18 -1.04 17.06 -11.80
N LYS A 19 -1.16 17.23 -13.13
CA LYS A 19 -1.95 18.31 -13.73
C LYS A 19 -3.46 18.10 -13.66
N LYS A 20 -3.94 16.91 -13.28
CA LYS A 20 -5.39 16.62 -13.26
C LYS A 20 -6.14 17.33 -12.15
N ASP A 21 -5.53 17.51 -10.98
CA ASP A 21 -6.19 18.13 -9.84
C ASP A 21 -5.22 19.07 -9.11
N PRO A 22 -5.55 20.38 -8.99
CA PRO A 22 -4.68 21.35 -8.33
C PRO A 22 -4.49 21.10 -6.82
N ASN A 23 -5.34 20.28 -6.20
CA ASN A 23 -5.25 19.94 -4.77
C ASN A 23 -4.42 18.68 -4.51
N ILE A 24 -4.08 17.89 -5.54
CA ILE A 24 -3.37 16.63 -5.39
C ILE A 24 -1.95 16.77 -5.92
N ARG A 25 -0.98 16.87 -5.00
CA ARG A 25 0.44 16.91 -5.33
C ARG A 25 1.03 15.50 -5.30
N ILE A 26 1.41 14.98 -6.46
CA ILE A 26 2.10 13.68 -6.57
C ILE A 26 3.61 13.90 -6.43
N SER A 27 4.22 13.33 -5.39
CA SER A 27 5.68 13.27 -5.20
C SER A 27 6.19 11.85 -5.46
N TYR A 28 7.30 11.72 -6.18
CA TYR A 28 7.95 10.43 -6.42
C TYR A 28 9.46 10.55 -6.17
N SER A 29 10.07 9.46 -5.70
CA SER A 29 11.51 9.31 -5.52
C SER A 29 11.93 7.91 -6.00
N ILE A 30 13.13 7.83 -6.57
CA ILE A 30 13.72 6.55 -7.00
C ILE A 30 14.82 6.23 -6.00
N GLN A 31 14.61 5.17 -5.23
CA GLN A 31 15.50 4.73 -4.17
C GLN A 31 15.56 3.20 -4.16
N SER A 32 16.65 2.64 -3.62
CA SER A 32 16.77 1.21 -3.37
C SER A 32 15.85 0.73 -2.24
N THR A 33 15.38 1.67 -1.42
CA THR A 33 14.44 1.46 -0.32
C THR A 33 13.29 2.44 -0.45
N ILE A 34 12.05 1.98 -0.44
CA ILE A 34 10.86 2.82 -0.54
C ILE A 34 9.91 2.49 0.60
N ASP A 35 9.50 3.51 1.33
CA ASP A 35 8.47 3.41 2.35
C ASP A 35 7.10 3.71 1.72
N PHE A 36 6.17 2.76 1.87
CA PHE A 36 4.78 2.93 1.44
C PHE A 36 3.84 2.42 2.53
N LEU A 37 3.05 3.33 3.11
CA LEU A 37 2.20 3.05 4.27
C LEU A 37 3.05 2.48 5.43
N ASP A 38 2.71 1.27 5.87
CA ASP A 38 3.39 0.53 6.94
C ASP A 38 4.44 -0.45 6.39
N VAL A 39 4.79 -0.37 5.09
CA VAL A 39 5.67 -1.32 4.43
C VAL A 39 6.90 -0.62 3.87
N THR A 40 8.08 -1.06 4.30
CA THR A 40 9.35 -0.69 3.72
C THR A 40 9.77 -1.77 2.72
N VAL A 41 9.91 -1.40 1.46
CA VAL A 41 10.39 -2.29 0.39
C VAL A 41 11.84 -1.96 0.11
N SER A 42 12.72 -2.95 0.20
CA SER A 42 14.16 -2.82 -0.07
C SER A 42 14.56 -3.74 -1.22
N ASN A 43 15.42 -3.27 -2.11
CA ASN A 43 16.04 -4.07 -3.17
C ASN A 43 17.49 -4.37 -2.77
N GLU A 44 17.71 -5.57 -2.23
CA GLU A 44 19.03 -6.08 -1.87
C GLU A 44 19.55 -6.93 -3.04
N GLY A 45 20.35 -6.33 -3.94
CA GLY A 45 21.08 -7.08 -4.98
C GLY A 45 20.19 -7.79 -6.02
N GLY A 46 18.99 -7.27 -6.31
CA GLY A 46 18.03 -7.89 -7.23
C GLY A 46 16.93 -8.69 -6.54
N HIS A 47 17.01 -8.85 -5.22
CA HIS A 47 15.96 -9.46 -4.42
C HIS A 47 15.14 -8.37 -3.71
N LEU A 48 13.81 -8.41 -3.92
CA LEU A 48 12.87 -7.54 -3.21
C LEU A 48 12.59 -8.13 -1.83
N LYS A 49 12.90 -7.37 -0.79
CA LYS A 49 12.61 -7.69 0.61
C LYS A 49 11.67 -6.64 1.17
N THR A 50 10.51 -7.09 1.65
CA THR A 50 9.47 -6.25 2.24
C THR A 50 9.49 -6.42 3.76
N SER A 51 9.50 -5.30 4.49
CA SER A 51 9.41 -5.27 5.95
C SER A 51 8.17 -4.49 6.34
N ILE A 52 7.29 -5.08 7.16
CA ILE A 52 6.05 -4.45 7.60
C ILE A 52 6.27 -3.91 9.01
N VAL A 53 6.22 -2.58 9.17
CA VAL A 53 6.31 -1.93 10.47
C VAL A 53 4.93 -1.93 11.11
N HIS A 54 4.72 -2.85 12.04
CA HIS A 54 3.51 -2.83 12.86
C HIS A 54 3.65 -1.77 13.95
N LYS A 55 2.77 -0.75 13.97
CA LYS A 55 2.70 0.17 15.11
C LYS A 55 2.36 -0.63 16.37
N SER A 56 3.28 -0.71 17.31
CA SER A 56 3.08 -1.41 18.59
C SER A 56 1.92 -0.85 19.42
N ALA A 57 1.55 0.42 19.20
CA ALA A 57 0.42 1.08 19.85
C ALA A 57 -0.94 0.86 19.13
N ALA A 58 -0.93 0.27 17.93
CA ALA A 58 -2.13 -0.07 17.19
C ALA A 58 -2.30 -1.59 17.20
N GLU A 59 -2.82 -2.14 18.29
CA GLU A 59 -3.40 -3.47 18.21
C GLU A 59 -4.45 -3.44 17.10
N PRO A 60 -4.46 -4.40 16.15
CA PRO A 60 -5.57 -4.53 15.23
C PRO A 60 -6.78 -4.91 16.08
N TYR A 61 -7.53 -3.91 16.52
CA TYR A 61 -8.80 -4.11 17.20
C TYR A 61 -9.77 -4.65 16.15
N VAL A 62 -9.71 -5.96 15.94
CA VAL A 62 -10.73 -6.69 15.22
C VAL A 62 -11.95 -6.62 16.11
N LEU A 63 -12.98 -5.97 15.59
CA LEU A 63 -14.27 -5.83 16.24
C LEU A 63 -14.71 -7.21 16.76
N PRO A 64 -14.86 -7.40 18.08
CA PRO A 64 -15.16 -8.72 18.64
C PRO A 64 -16.56 -9.14 18.20
N TYR A 65 -16.77 -10.43 17.96
CA TYR A 65 -18.09 -10.95 17.55
C TYR A 65 -19.21 -10.72 18.58
N THR A 66 -18.86 -10.33 19.80
CA THR A 66 -19.76 -9.94 20.89
C THR A 66 -20.29 -8.51 20.76
N SER A 67 -19.74 -7.71 19.84
CA SER A 67 -20.22 -6.36 19.59
C SER A 67 -21.55 -6.37 18.83
N ASP A 68 -22.39 -5.36 19.08
CA ASP A 68 -23.73 -5.24 18.51
C ASP A 68 -23.67 -4.70 17.07
N HIS A 69 -23.08 -5.50 16.18
CA HIS A 69 -22.92 -5.16 14.77
C HIS A 69 -23.49 -6.25 13.86
N PRO A 70 -23.96 -5.90 12.66
CA PRO A 70 -24.46 -6.88 11.70
C PRO A 70 -23.40 -7.90 11.27
N ARG A 71 -23.82 -9.14 11.02
CA ARG A 71 -22.95 -10.25 10.56
C ARG A 71 -22.11 -9.92 9.31
N HIS A 72 -22.61 -9.04 8.44
CA HIS A 72 -21.87 -8.65 7.23
C HIS A 72 -20.61 -7.83 7.54
N VAL A 73 -20.58 -7.08 8.65
CA VAL A 73 -19.42 -6.29 9.09
C VAL A 73 -18.28 -7.23 9.46
N PHE A 74 -18.55 -8.27 10.26
CA PHE A 74 -17.53 -9.25 10.64
C PHE A 74 -16.99 -10.06 9.46
N ARG A 75 -17.85 -10.45 8.51
CA ARG A 75 -17.42 -11.15 7.29
C ARG A 75 -16.53 -10.27 6.40
N ASN A 76 -16.83 -8.97 6.33
CA ASN A 76 -16.03 -8.01 5.57
C ASN A 76 -14.63 -7.82 6.16
N ILE A 77 -14.44 -7.94 7.48
CA ILE A 77 -13.11 -7.84 8.10
C ILE A 77 -12.19 -8.94 7.58
N LEU A 78 -12.66 -10.20 7.60
CA LEU A 78 -11.89 -11.34 7.09
C LEU A 78 -11.61 -11.20 5.59
N TYR A 79 -12.62 -10.81 4.82
CA TYR A 79 -12.47 -10.59 3.38
C TYR A 79 -11.44 -9.49 3.06
N ALA A 80 -11.50 -8.37 3.78
CA ALA A 80 -10.56 -7.26 3.62
C ALA A 80 -9.14 -7.65 4.04
N ALA A 81 -8.98 -8.42 5.12
CA ALA A 81 -7.68 -8.92 5.55
C ALA A 81 -7.05 -9.85 4.52
N LEU A 82 -7.83 -10.80 3.96
CA LEU A 82 -7.37 -11.69 2.89
C LEU A 82 -7.01 -10.94 1.61
N LEU A 83 -7.83 -9.98 1.19
CA LEU A 83 -7.52 -9.13 0.05
C LEU A 83 -6.24 -8.30 0.27
N ARG A 84 -6.01 -7.82 1.50
CA ARG A 84 -4.79 -7.09 1.84
C ARG A 84 -3.57 -8.02 1.78
N ALA A 85 -3.67 -9.23 2.32
CA ALA A 85 -2.60 -10.23 2.23
C ALA A 85 -2.28 -10.58 0.76
N ALA A 86 -3.30 -10.82 -0.07
CA ALA A 86 -3.14 -11.14 -1.50
C ALA A 86 -2.57 -9.99 -2.34
N ARG A 87 -2.58 -8.74 -1.86
CA ARG A 87 -1.97 -7.58 -2.53
C ARG A 87 -0.54 -7.30 -2.08
N ILE A 88 -0.16 -7.80 -0.90
CA ILE A 88 1.17 -7.61 -0.31
C ILE A 88 2.11 -8.74 -0.76
N CYS A 89 1.59 -9.97 -0.90
CA CYS A 89 2.27 -11.11 -1.50
C CYS A 89 2.27 -11.04 -3.04
#